data_AF-A0AAE4SIT5-F1
#
_entry.id   AF-A0AAE4SIT5-F1
#
_cell.length_a   1.000
_cell.length_b   1.000
_cell.length_c   1.000
_cell.angle_alpha   90.00
_cell.angle_beta   90.00
_cell.angle_gamma   90.00
#
_symmetry.space_group_name_H-M   'P 1'
#
loop_
_entity.id
_entity.type
_entity.pdbx_description
1 polymer ?
#
loop_
_entity_poly.entity_id
_entity_poly.type
_entity_poly.pdbx_seq_one_letter_code
_entity_poly.pdbx_strand_id
1 'polypeptide(L)'
;VRDSCKSAVSESLTLFERTFPIDVINWPRSESICSGGQNTHCTKYTYDGQGKIHQSFGVDKAVTAGQNFAVSKTSRTVSSGSQKPVQVTVTLVMEETETVYAPEVVWVESCPFSKDEGTKTGEECISPGGTRTITLGGRDYSFTEACWKYKDT
;
A
#
# COMPACT_ATOMS: atom_id res chain seq x y z
N VAL A 1 3.97 -38.92 -13.77
CA VAL A 1 2.75 -38.18 -14.20
C VAL A 1 3.04 -37.60 -15.59
N ARG A 2 2.27 -37.98 -16.63
CA ARG A 2 2.46 -37.44 -18.01
C ARG A 2 2.22 -35.93 -18.02
N ASP A 3 2.92 -35.16 -18.84
CA ASP A 3 2.78 -33.69 -18.90
C ASP A 3 1.36 -33.22 -19.26
N SER A 4 0.61 -34.06 -19.99
CA SER A 4 -0.82 -33.84 -20.27
C SER A 4 -1.69 -33.80 -19.00
N CYS A 5 -1.27 -34.47 -17.92
CA CYS A 5 -1.93 -34.40 -16.62
C CYS A 5 -1.56 -33.12 -15.87
N LYS A 6 -0.34 -32.57 -16.05
CA LYS A 6 0.05 -31.30 -15.45
C LYS A 6 -0.75 -30.12 -16.03
N SER A 7 -0.96 -30.10 -17.35
CA SER A 7 -1.77 -29.07 -18.03
C SER A 7 -3.28 -29.14 -17.70
N ALA A 8 -3.78 -30.29 -17.24
CA ALA A 8 -5.18 -30.46 -16.89
C ALA A 8 -5.58 -29.79 -15.57
N VAL A 9 -4.60 -29.30 -14.79
CA VAL A 9 -4.79 -28.76 -13.43
C VAL A 9 -3.98 -27.48 -13.24
N SER A 10 -3.60 -26.82 -14.34
CA SER A 10 -2.96 -25.51 -14.29
C SER A 10 -3.88 -24.53 -13.57
N GLU A 11 -3.47 -24.05 -12.41
CA GLU A 11 -4.13 -22.98 -11.71
C GLU A 11 -3.28 -21.72 -11.78
N SER A 12 -3.93 -20.57 -11.89
CA SER A 12 -3.28 -19.28 -11.85
C SER A 12 -4.05 -18.30 -10.99
N LEU A 13 -3.33 -17.42 -10.30
CA LEU A 13 -3.89 -16.30 -9.58
C LEU A 13 -3.46 -15.01 -10.27
N THR A 14 -4.40 -14.13 -10.59
CA THR A 14 -4.11 -12.80 -11.12
C THR A 14 -4.34 -11.76 -10.04
N LEU A 15 -3.34 -10.91 -9.82
CA LEU A 15 -3.34 -9.80 -8.87
C LEU A 15 -2.51 -8.66 -9.46
N PHE A 16 -3.00 -7.41 -9.38
CA PHE A 16 -2.35 -6.23 -10.00
C PHE A 16 -1.96 -6.45 -11.47
N GLU A 17 -2.89 -7.01 -12.27
CA GLU A 17 -2.67 -7.29 -13.71
C GLU A 17 -1.52 -8.26 -14.00
N ARG A 18 -1.00 -8.94 -12.99
CA ARG A 18 0.01 -9.99 -13.12
C ARG A 18 -0.57 -11.34 -12.77
N THR A 19 -0.25 -12.34 -13.59
CA THR A 19 -0.70 -13.71 -13.40
C THR A 19 0.43 -14.57 -12.85
N PHE A 20 0.19 -15.20 -11.71
CA PHE A 20 1.12 -16.07 -11.01
C PHE A 20 0.71 -17.53 -11.21
N PRO A 21 1.63 -18.41 -11.61
CA PRO A 21 1.38 -19.85 -11.59
C PRO A 21 1.26 -20.32 -10.15
N ILE A 22 0.33 -21.25 -9.90
CA ILE A 22 0.19 -21.95 -8.62
C ILE A 22 0.99 -23.24 -8.68
N ASP A 23 1.90 -23.42 -7.73
CA ASP A 23 2.61 -24.69 -7.56
C ASP A 23 1.67 -25.71 -6.92
N VAL A 24 1.48 -26.85 -7.58
CA VAL A 24 0.64 -27.93 -7.06
C VAL A 24 1.45 -28.76 -6.07
N ILE A 25 1.05 -28.71 -4.79
CA ILE A 25 1.61 -29.53 -3.71
C ILE A 25 0.99 -30.92 -3.75
N ASN A 26 -0.34 -30.99 -3.77
CA ASN A 26 -1.11 -32.22 -3.83
C ASN A 26 -2.10 -32.15 -4.99
N TRP A 27 -2.10 -33.16 -5.85
CA TRP A 27 -3.06 -33.21 -6.95
C TRP A 27 -4.44 -33.62 -6.45
N PRO A 28 -5.52 -33.02 -6.99
CA PRO A 28 -6.86 -33.52 -6.73
C PRO A 28 -6.96 -34.96 -7.25
N ARG A 29 -7.62 -35.82 -6.48
CA ARG A 29 -7.80 -37.23 -6.85
C ARG A 29 -9.23 -37.66 -6.58
N SER A 30 -9.73 -38.58 -7.39
CA SER A 30 -11.01 -39.24 -7.17
C SER A 30 -10.81 -40.74 -7.06
N GLU A 31 -11.58 -41.35 -6.16
CA GLU A 31 -11.59 -42.79 -5.95
C GLU A 31 -13.03 -43.27 -6.04
N SER A 32 -13.24 -44.39 -6.71
CA SER A 32 -14.54 -45.04 -6.81
C SER A 32 -14.47 -46.40 -6.15
N ILE A 33 -15.25 -46.58 -5.09
CA ILE A 33 -15.39 -47.87 -4.41
C ILE A 33 -16.72 -48.46 -4.83
N CYS A 34 -16.68 -49.61 -5.50
CA CYS A 34 -17.87 -50.30 -5.99
C CYS A 34 -18.08 -51.63 -5.24
N SER A 35 -19.34 -51.96 -4.98
CA SER A 35 -19.77 -53.22 -4.36
C SER A 35 -20.99 -53.81 -5.09
N GLY A 36 -21.27 -55.09 -4.81
CA GLY A 36 -22.28 -55.89 -5.52
C GLY A 36 -21.80 -56.42 -6.87
N GLY A 37 -22.49 -57.43 -7.41
CA GLY A 37 -22.11 -58.23 -8.59
C GLY A 37 -21.42 -57.47 -9.74
N GLN A 38 -22.15 -56.94 -10.71
CA GLN A 38 -21.56 -56.17 -11.82
C GLN A 38 -21.10 -54.75 -11.40
N ASN A 39 -20.58 -54.56 -10.18
CA ASN A 39 -20.22 -53.25 -9.61
C ASN A 39 -21.37 -52.24 -9.69
N THR A 40 -22.61 -52.69 -9.43
CA THR A 40 -23.82 -51.89 -9.59
C THR A 40 -23.99 -50.81 -8.50
N HIS A 41 -23.21 -50.87 -7.42
CA HIS A 41 -23.26 -49.89 -6.34
C HIS A 41 -21.90 -49.23 -6.15
N CYS A 42 -21.69 -48.04 -6.71
CA CYS A 42 -20.42 -47.31 -6.63
C CYS A 42 -20.56 -46.01 -5.85
N THR A 43 -19.67 -45.80 -4.88
CA THR A 43 -19.47 -44.52 -4.19
C THR A 43 -18.22 -43.85 -4.73
N LYS A 44 -18.34 -42.59 -5.16
CA LYS A 44 -17.20 -41.78 -5.61
C LYS A 44 -16.78 -40.80 -4.51
N TYR A 45 -15.53 -40.87 -4.11
CA TYR A 45 -14.87 -39.93 -3.23
C TYR A 45 -14.03 -38.98 -4.08
N THR A 46 -14.14 -37.68 -3.81
CA THR A 46 -13.30 -36.66 -4.43
C THR A 46 -12.52 -35.94 -3.34
N TYR A 47 -11.20 -35.88 -3.50
CA TYR A 47 -10.28 -35.22 -2.60
C TYR A 47 -9.70 -33.99 -3.31
N ASP A 48 -9.79 -32.84 -2.64
CA ASP A 48 -9.27 -31.58 -3.17
C ASP A 48 -7.75 -31.61 -3.26
N GLY A 49 -7.22 -30.93 -4.28
CA GLY A 49 -5.79 -30.66 -4.38
C GLY A 49 -5.37 -29.52 -3.46
N GLN A 50 -4.07 -29.41 -3.21
CA GLN A 50 -3.47 -28.29 -2.50
C GLN A 50 -2.45 -27.62 -3.42
N GLY A 51 -2.56 -26.30 -3.54
CA GLY A 51 -1.61 -25.46 -4.26
C GLY A 51 -1.03 -24.38 -3.37
N LYS A 52 0.15 -23.88 -3.71
CA LYS A 52 0.80 -22.76 -3.04
C LYS A 52 1.37 -21.79 -4.06
N ILE A 53 1.31 -20.51 -3.73
CA ILE A 53 2.05 -19.45 -4.41
C ILE A 53 2.90 -18.79 -3.33
N HIS A 54 4.18 -18.57 -3.63
CA HIS A 54 5.03 -17.71 -2.83
C HIS A 54 5.86 -16.84 -3.77
N GLN A 55 5.32 -15.68 -4.10
CA GLN A 55 5.93 -14.75 -5.04
C GLN A 55 5.90 -13.34 -4.44
N SER A 56 6.97 -12.58 -4.66
CA SER A 56 7.05 -11.15 -4.37
C SER A 56 7.32 -10.40 -5.67
N PHE A 57 6.72 -9.23 -5.82
CA PHE A 57 6.90 -8.38 -6.99
C PHE A 57 6.68 -6.92 -6.62
N GLY A 58 7.43 -6.04 -7.25
CA GLY A 58 7.18 -4.60 -7.22
C GLY A 58 6.21 -4.19 -8.32
N VAL A 59 5.38 -3.18 -8.04
CA VAL A 59 4.54 -2.51 -9.02
C VAL A 59 4.70 -1.01 -8.81
N ASP A 60 5.01 -0.29 -9.88
CA ASP A 60 4.94 1.17 -9.88
C ASP A 60 3.50 1.58 -10.21
N LYS A 61 2.69 1.74 -9.17
CA LYS A 61 1.27 2.11 -9.29
C LYS A 61 0.87 3.00 -8.14
N ALA A 62 0.41 4.21 -8.48
CA ALA A 62 -0.26 5.08 -7.53
C ALA A 62 -1.58 4.44 -7.08
N VAL A 63 -1.85 4.54 -5.78
CA VAL A 63 -3.01 3.91 -5.14
C VAL A 63 -3.70 4.90 -4.21
N THR A 64 -5.01 4.75 -4.05
CA THR A 64 -5.83 5.68 -3.25
C THR A 64 -6.51 4.94 -2.11
N ALA A 65 -6.77 5.62 -1.00
CA ALA A 65 -7.53 5.06 0.11
C ALA A 65 -8.90 4.55 -0.37
N GLY A 66 -9.24 3.31 0.01
CA GLY A 66 -10.48 2.65 -0.40
C GLY A 66 -10.48 2.07 -1.82
N GLN A 67 -9.34 2.08 -2.53
CA GLN A 67 -9.24 1.44 -3.84
C GLN A 67 -9.39 -0.08 -3.75
N ASN A 68 -10.21 -0.63 -4.63
CA ASN A 68 -10.39 -2.08 -4.75
C ASN A 68 -9.45 -2.64 -5.82
N PHE A 69 -8.85 -3.81 -5.55
CA PHE A 69 -8.05 -4.55 -6.51
C PHE A 69 -8.75 -5.85 -6.88
N ALA A 70 -8.79 -6.14 -8.19
CA ALA A 70 -9.32 -7.41 -8.66
C ALA A 70 -8.34 -8.53 -8.33
N VAL A 71 -8.85 -9.58 -7.69
CA VAL A 71 -8.16 -10.85 -7.48
C VAL A 71 -8.96 -11.90 -8.23
N SER A 72 -8.35 -12.54 -9.22
CA SER A 72 -9.00 -13.62 -9.97
C SER A 72 -8.21 -14.91 -9.87
N LYS A 73 -8.90 -16.00 -9.56
CA LYS A 73 -8.32 -17.34 -9.65
C LYS A 73 -8.91 -18.04 -10.86
N THR A 74 -8.04 -18.57 -11.70
CA THR A 74 -8.42 -19.47 -12.78
C THR A 74 -8.04 -20.89 -12.37
N SER A 75 -9.05 -21.75 -12.22
CA SER A 75 -8.88 -23.17 -11.94
C SER A 75 -9.63 -23.96 -13.01
N ARG A 76 -9.05 -25.07 -13.47
CA ARG A 76 -9.77 -26.02 -14.31
C ARG A 76 -10.61 -26.91 -13.41
N THR A 77 -11.92 -26.66 -13.35
CA THR A 77 -12.85 -27.46 -12.54
C THR A 77 -13.20 -28.76 -13.25
N VAL A 78 -13.40 -29.83 -12.48
CA VAL A 78 -14.18 -30.98 -12.93
C VAL A 78 -15.67 -30.58 -12.87
N SER A 79 -16.44 -30.93 -13.90
CA SER A 79 -17.83 -30.49 -14.11
C SER A 79 -18.81 -30.85 -12.99
N SER A 80 -18.40 -31.66 -12.01
CA SER A 80 -19.23 -32.11 -10.88
C SER A 80 -18.77 -31.59 -9.50
N GLY A 81 -17.78 -30.69 -9.43
CA GLY A 81 -17.24 -30.18 -8.17
C GLY A 81 -17.91 -28.87 -7.73
N SER A 82 -18.35 -28.79 -6.47
CA SER A 82 -18.79 -27.53 -5.87
C SER A 82 -17.65 -26.50 -5.88
N GLN A 83 -17.91 -25.28 -6.37
CA GLN A 83 -16.96 -24.18 -6.26
C GLN A 83 -16.73 -23.85 -4.78
N LYS A 84 -15.49 -24.02 -4.31
CA LYS A 84 -15.10 -23.66 -2.94
C LYS A 84 -14.44 -22.28 -2.93
N PRO A 85 -14.65 -21.49 -1.86
CA PRO A 85 -13.96 -20.21 -1.70
C PRO A 85 -12.45 -20.44 -1.57
N VAL A 86 -11.67 -19.48 -2.05
CA VAL A 86 -10.22 -19.49 -1.97
C VAL A 86 -9.78 -18.41 -0.99
N GLN A 87 -8.90 -18.77 -0.07
CA GLN A 87 -8.28 -17.82 0.84
C GLN A 87 -6.99 -17.28 0.21
N VAL A 88 -6.86 -15.96 0.17
CA VAL A 88 -5.69 -15.26 -0.36
C VAL A 88 -5.23 -14.25 0.68
N THR A 89 -3.96 -14.34 1.09
CA THR A 89 -3.32 -13.37 1.98
C THR A 89 -2.36 -12.52 1.15
N VAL A 90 -2.55 -11.20 1.18
CA VAL A 90 -1.73 -10.23 0.44
C VAL A 90 -1.07 -9.28 1.44
N THR A 91 0.25 -9.13 1.36
CA THR A 91 1.00 -8.13 2.12
C THR A 91 1.49 -7.05 1.16
N LEU A 92 1.09 -5.80 1.38
CA LEU A 92 1.47 -4.65 0.56
C LEU A 92 2.47 -3.80 1.33
N VAL A 93 3.54 -3.40 0.65
CA VAL A 93 4.48 -2.37 1.12
C VAL A 93 4.27 -1.17 0.19
N MET A 94 3.98 -0.02 0.78
CA MET A 94 3.60 1.20 0.05
C MET A 94 4.58 2.31 0.42
N GLU A 95 4.94 3.12 -0.56
CA GLU A 95 5.71 4.34 -0.34
C GLU A 95 4.74 5.52 -0.30
N GLU A 96 4.88 6.38 0.71
CA GLU A 96 4.09 7.59 0.86
C GLU A 96 5.01 8.80 0.69
N THR A 97 4.66 9.69 -0.23
CA THR A 97 5.36 10.96 -0.41
C THR A 97 4.80 12.00 0.55
N GLU A 98 5.57 12.37 1.57
CA GLU A 98 5.21 13.48 2.47
C GLU A 98 5.71 14.80 1.89
N THR A 99 4.85 15.83 1.88
CA THR A 99 5.28 17.20 1.57
C THR A 99 5.75 17.86 2.85
N VAL A 100 7.06 18.06 2.98
CA VAL A 100 7.65 18.75 4.13
C VAL A 100 7.77 20.24 3.84
N TYR A 101 7.25 21.08 4.74
CA TYR A 101 7.38 22.54 4.63
C TYR A 101 8.65 23.02 5.35
N ALA A 102 9.34 24.01 4.78
CA ALA A 102 10.50 24.66 5.39
C ALA A 102 10.22 26.18 5.53
N PRO A 103 9.39 26.59 6.52
CA PRO A 103 9.09 28.01 6.73
C PRO A 103 10.33 28.75 7.28
N GLU A 104 10.45 30.04 6.94
CA GLU A 104 11.52 30.93 7.42
C GLU A 104 10.97 32.23 8.01
N VAL A 105 11.74 32.86 8.90
CA VAL A 105 11.41 34.17 9.47
C VAL A 105 11.99 35.25 8.55
N VAL A 106 11.11 35.97 7.85
CA VAL A 106 11.50 37.10 6.99
C VAL A 106 11.25 38.41 7.73
N TRP A 107 12.31 39.18 7.92
CA TRP A 107 12.25 40.52 8.49
C TRP A 107 11.91 41.54 7.40
N VAL A 108 10.82 42.26 7.59
CA VAL A 108 10.43 43.37 6.74
C VAL A 108 10.63 44.68 7.48
N GLU A 109 11.21 45.63 6.77
CA GLU A 109 11.47 46.95 7.31
C GLU A 109 10.46 47.96 6.79
N SER A 110 10.03 48.86 7.67
CA SER A 110 9.15 49.96 7.33
C SER A 110 9.75 51.25 7.88
N CYS A 111 10.44 51.99 7.01
CA CYS A 111 11.03 53.28 7.33
C CYS A 111 10.16 54.40 6.76
N PRO A 112 9.69 55.36 7.57
CA PRO A 112 8.94 56.52 7.08
C PRO A 112 9.80 57.58 6.38
N PHE A 113 11.13 57.46 6.43
CA PHE A 113 12.10 58.33 5.75
C PHE A 113 13.29 57.49 5.24
N SER A 114 14.12 58.04 4.34
CA SER A 114 15.26 57.32 3.77
C SER A 114 16.35 57.07 4.82
N LYS A 115 16.92 55.85 4.83
CA LYS A 115 18.07 55.51 5.69
C LYS A 115 19.32 56.34 5.41
N ASP A 116 19.41 56.91 4.20
CA ASP A 116 20.55 57.74 3.81
C ASP A 116 20.52 59.11 4.50
N GLU A 117 19.37 59.53 5.02
CA GLU A 117 19.18 60.85 5.66
C GLU A 117 19.41 60.81 7.18
N GLY A 118 19.56 59.62 7.80
CA GLY A 118 19.68 59.47 9.26
C GLY A 118 20.72 58.43 9.67
N THR A 119 21.41 58.66 10.79
CA THR A 119 22.32 57.67 11.40
C THR A 119 21.59 56.88 12.47
N LYS A 120 21.58 55.54 12.39
CA LYS A 120 21.03 54.67 13.44
C LYS A 120 21.81 54.90 14.74
N THR A 121 21.13 55.40 15.77
CA THR A 121 21.73 55.67 17.09
C THR A 121 21.49 54.52 18.07
N GLY A 122 20.47 53.70 17.83
CA GLY A 122 20.18 52.51 18.62
C GLY A 122 19.13 51.60 17.99
N GLU A 123 18.84 50.50 18.68
CA GLU A 123 17.79 49.54 18.34
C GLU A 123 17.10 49.10 19.61
N GLU A 124 15.77 49.23 19.64
CA GLU A 124 14.94 48.87 20.78
C GLU A 124 14.00 47.72 20.41
N CYS A 125 13.94 46.69 21.26
CA CYS A 125 12.94 45.65 21.11
C CYS A 125 11.57 46.16 21.56
N ILE A 126 10.62 46.26 20.62
CA ILE A 126 9.26 46.75 20.89
C ILE A 126 8.20 45.65 20.87
N SER A 127 8.57 44.41 20.53
CA SER A 127 7.69 43.24 20.66
C SER A 127 8.44 42.11 21.37
N PRO A 128 7.93 41.63 22.52
CA PRO A 128 8.64 40.68 23.36
C PRO A 128 9.02 39.43 22.57
N GLY A 129 10.22 38.92 22.82
CA GLY A 129 10.65 37.62 22.32
C GLY A 129 9.78 36.48 22.83
N GLY A 130 9.98 35.31 22.23
CA GLY A 130 9.27 34.10 22.60
C GLY A 130 9.07 33.17 21.42
N THR A 131 8.47 32.02 21.69
CA THR A 131 8.17 31.04 20.66
C THR A 131 6.85 31.37 19.97
N ARG A 132 6.87 31.47 18.65
CA ARG A 132 5.68 31.51 17.81
C ARG A 132 5.56 30.21 17.05
N THR A 133 4.37 29.63 17.06
CA THR A 133 4.07 28.39 16.36
C THR A 133 3.09 28.65 15.25
N ILE A 134 3.36 28.12 14.07
CA ILE A 134 2.45 28.09 12.93
C ILE A 134 2.16 26.64 12.55
N THR A 135 0.94 26.35 12.13
CA THR A 135 0.56 25.01 11.65
C THR A 135 0.49 25.04 10.12
N LEU A 136 1.33 24.22 9.47
CA LEU A 136 1.37 24.05 8.01
C LEU A 136 1.31 22.57 7.68
N GLY A 137 0.38 22.16 6.83
CA GLY A 137 0.20 20.75 6.47
C GLY A 137 -0.12 19.82 7.65
N GLY A 138 -0.76 20.34 8.71
CA GLY A 138 -1.08 19.57 9.91
C GLY A 138 0.10 19.32 10.86
N ARG A 139 1.27 19.93 10.59
CA ARG A 139 2.43 19.90 11.48
C ARG A 139 2.73 21.29 12.02
N ASP A 140 3.13 21.35 13.28
CA ASP A 140 3.48 22.60 13.95
C ASP A 140 4.96 22.93 13.75
N TYR A 141 5.22 24.17 13.32
CA TYR A 141 6.55 24.74 13.14
C TYR A 141 6.72 25.89 14.12
N SER A 142 7.72 25.77 14.98
CA SER A 142 7.97 26.72 16.06
C SER A 142 9.26 27.48 15.80
N PHE A 143 9.18 28.80 15.92
CA PHE A 143 10.29 29.72 15.79
C PHE A 143 10.47 30.47 17.10
N THR A 144 11.71 30.59 17.57
CA THR A 144 12.02 31.31 18.80
C THR A 144 12.93 32.48 18.45
N GLU A 145 12.44 33.68 18.71
CA GLU A 145 13.20 34.91 18.52
C GLU A 145 13.36 35.63 19.86
N ALA A 146 14.49 36.32 20.03
CA ALA A 146 14.74 37.15 21.20
C ALA A 146 13.83 38.39 21.24
N CYS A 147 13.36 38.82 20.08
CA CYS A 147 12.41 39.91 19.90
C CYS A 147 11.69 39.68 18.57
N TRP A 148 10.40 40.02 18.47
CA TRP A 148 9.64 39.85 17.22
C TRP A 148 9.46 41.13 16.41
N LYS A 149 9.90 42.27 16.96
CA LYS A 149 9.82 43.57 16.29
C LYS A 149 10.81 44.52 16.95
N TYR A 150 11.72 45.02 16.14
CA TYR A 150 12.66 46.06 16.54
C TYR A 150 12.19 47.42 16.05
N LYS A 151 12.58 48.46 16.79
CA LYS A 151 12.44 49.87 16.42
C LYS A 151 13.82 50.50 16.47
N ASP A 152 14.29 50.99 15.34
CA ASP A 152 15.50 51.78 15.28
C ASP A 152 15.25 53.18 15.87
N THR A 153 16.22 53.70 16.61
CA THR A 153 16.21 55.06 17.19
C THR A 153 17.35 55.90 16.67
#